data_AF-R6Q7V0-F1
#
_entry.id   AF-R6Q7V0-F1
#
_cell.length_a   1.000
_cell.length_b   1.000
_cell.length_c   1.000
_cell.angle_alpha   90.00
_cell.angle_beta   90.00
_cell.angle_gamma   90.00
#
_symmetry.space_group_name_H-M   'P 1'
#
loop_
_entity.id
_entity.type
_entity.pdbx_description
1 polymer ?
#
loop_
_entity_poly.entity_id
_entity_poly.type
_entity_poly.pdbx_seq_one_letter_code
_entity_poly.pdbx_strand_id
1 'polypeptide(L)' 'MVYFYVDIETELGEMLTYYVAAMDEAQAEDFATAAFENGEIECMGIQIVSIYAHRA' A
#
# COMPACT_ATOMS: atom_id res chain seq x y z
N MET A 1 13.93 7.10 -9.11
CA MET A 1 12.51 6.85 -8.80
C MET A 1 11.95 5.96 -9.87
N VAL A 2 11.33 4.87 -9.47
CA VAL A 2 10.55 3.98 -10.33
C VAL A 2 9.17 3.81 -9.70
N TYR A 3 8.20 3.34 -10.47
CA TYR A 3 6.84 3.14 -9.99
C TYR A 3 6.66 1.72 -9.49
N PHE A 4 5.85 1.59 -8.43
CA PHE A 4 5.50 0.32 -7.80
C PHE A 4 3.99 0.21 -7.67
N TYR A 5 3.49 -1.01 -7.83
CA TYR A 5 2.20 -1.43 -7.31
C TYR A 5 2.41 -1.97 -5.90
N VAL A 6 1.60 -1.51 -4.96
CA VAL A 6 1.61 -1.98 -3.58
C VAL A 6 0.26 -2.62 -3.30
N ASP A 7 0.26 -3.93 -3.15
CA ASP A 7 -0.93 -4.68 -2.79
C ASP A 7 -1.07 -4.70 -1.28
N ILE A 8 -2.26 -4.36 -0.79
CA ILE A 8 -2.60 -4.25 0.63
C ILE A 8 -3.79 -5.16 0.89
N GLU A 9 -3.66 -6.05 1.87
CA GLU A 9 -4.75 -6.85 2.41
C GLU A 9 -5.15 -6.28 3.78
N THR A 10 -6.42 -5.99 3.99
CA THR A 10 -6.94 -5.52 5.27
C THR A 10 -7.48 -6.67 6.13
N GLU A 11 -7.75 -6.40 7.41
CA GLU A 11 -8.32 -7.37 8.35
C GLU A 11 -9.73 -7.87 7.98
N LEU A 12 -10.40 -7.15 7.07
CA LEU A 12 -11.71 -7.53 6.54
C LEU A 12 -11.61 -8.38 5.25
N GLY A 13 -10.39 -8.71 4.81
CA GLY A 13 -10.12 -9.45 3.57
C GLY A 13 -10.32 -8.60 2.31
N GLU A 14 -10.31 -7.28 2.43
CA GLU A 14 -10.32 -6.37 1.28
C GLU A 14 -8.92 -6.28 0.68
N MET A 15 -8.83 -6.42 -0.64
CA MET A 15 -7.59 -6.30 -1.40
C MET A 15 -7.57 -4.97 -2.14
N LEU A 16 -6.54 -4.17 -1.89
CA LEU A 16 -6.36 -2.84 -2.47
C LEU A 16 -5.02 -2.81 -3.21
N THR A 17 -4.95 -2.05 -4.30
CA THR A 17 -3.68 -1.80 -5.00
C THR A 17 -3.43 -0.31 -5.03
N TYR A 18 -2.31 0.11 -4.44
CA TYR A 18 -1.86 1.50 -4.41
C TYR A 18 -0.68 1.69 -5.37
N TYR A 19 -0.67 2.77 -6.13
CA TYR A 19 0.37 3.05 -7.13
C TYR A 19 1.20 4.25 -6.73
N VAL A 20 2.50 4.04 -6.53
CA VAL A 20 3.39 5.06 -5.96
C VAL A 20 4.77 5.07 -6.61
N ALA A 21 5.38 6.26 -6.70
CA ALA A 21 6.77 6.40 -7.10
C ALA A 21 7.69 6.34 -5.86
N ALA A 22 8.66 5.43 -5.88
CA ALA A 22 9.62 5.26 -4.80
C ALA A 22 11.03 4.94 -5.33
N MET A 23 12.01 4.84 -4.42
CA MET A 23 13.37 4.41 -4.74
C MET A 23 13.49 2.90 -4.82
N ASP A 24 12.79 2.18 -3.94
CA ASP A 24 12.77 0.74 -3.79
C ASP A 24 11.41 0.27 -3.25
N GLU A 25 11.24 -1.05 -3.17
CA GLU A 25 10.03 -1.73 -2.70
C GLU A 25 9.70 -1.34 -1.26
N ALA A 26 10.69 -1.28 -0.36
CA ALA A 26 10.47 -0.96 1.05
C ALA A 26 9.92 0.46 1.23
N GLN A 27 10.48 1.43 0.50
CA GLN A 27 9.97 2.80 0.54
C GLN A 27 8.55 2.90 -0.05
N ALA A 28 8.21 2.10 -1.05
CA ALA A 28 6.84 2.06 -1.59
C ALA A 28 5.83 1.55 -0.55
N GLU A 29 6.20 0.51 0.22
CA GLU A 29 5.39 -0.01 1.32
C GLU A 29 5.22 1.01 2.46
N ASP A 30 6.29 1.73 2.83
CA ASP A 30 6.22 2.81 3.83
C ASP A 30 5.27 3.94 3.40
N PHE A 31 5.33 4.35 2.12
CA PHE A 31 4.43 5.37 1.59
C PHE A 31 2.98 4.91 1.55
N ALA A 32 2.72 3.67 1.13
CA ALA A 32 1.38 3.12 1.09
C ALA A 32 0.80 2.92 2.50
N THR A 33 1.63 2.54 3.48
CA THR A 33 1.24 2.46 4.90
C THR A 33 0.84 3.83 5.43
N ALA A 34 1.66 4.86 5.19
CA ALA A 34 1.33 6.23 5.61
C ALA A 34 0.05 6.75 4.94
N ALA A 35 -0.16 6.45 3.66
CA ALA A 35 -1.39 6.80 2.94
C ALA A 35 -2.63 6.10 3.52
N PHE A 36 -2.50 4.83 3.93
CA PHE A 36 -3.55 4.10 4.64
C PHE A 36 -3.88 4.73 6.00
N GLU A 37 -2.87 4.99 6.83
CA GLU A 37 -3.05 5.58 8.17
C GLU A 37 -3.64 7.00 8.12
N ASN A 38 -3.32 7.77 7.07
CA ASN A 38 -3.88 9.10 6.85
C ASN A 38 -5.29 9.07 6.22
N GLY A 39 -5.81 7.89 5.86
CA GLY A 39 -7.11 7.74 5.21
C GLY A 39 -7.15 8.23 3.75
N GLU A 40 -6.00 8.29 3.08
CA GLU A 40 -5.90 8.63 1.65
C GLU A 40 -6.29 7.43 0.77
N ILE A 41 -6.17 6.21 1.30
CA ILE A 41 -6.65 4.98 0.66
C ILE A 41 -8.05 4.69 1.19
N GLU A 42 -9.06 4.87 0.34
CA GLU A 42 -10.44 4.54 0.67
C GLU A 42 -10.57 3.01 0.82
N CYS A 43 -10.87 2.56 2.03
CA CYS A 43 -11.02 1.15 2.37
C CYS A 43 -11.99 0.98 3.55
N MET A 44 -12.50 -0.23 3.72
CA MET A 44 -13.40 -0.58 4.81
C MET A 44 -12.64 -1.00 6.08
N GLY A 45 -11.41 -1.51 5.93
CA GLY A 45 -10.56 -1.94 7.03
C GLY A 45 -9.86 -0.78 7.73
N ILE A 46 -9.42 -1.00 8.96
CA ILE A 46 -8.63 -0.06 9.75
C ILE A 46 -7.23 -0.62 10.09
N GLN A 47 -6.92 -1.85 9.68
CA GLN A 47 -5.64 -2.50 9.92
C GLN A 47 -5.11 -3.19 8.66
N ILE A 48 -3.83 -3.02 8.40
CA ILE A 48 -3.13 -3.76 7.35
C ILE A 48 -2.73 -5.14 7.90
N VAL A 49 -3.13 -6.20 7.20
CA VAL A 49 -2.72 -7.59 7.48
C VAL A 49 -1.52 -7.98 6.64
N SER A 50 -1.50 -7.57 5.37
CA SER A 50 -0.39 -7.81 4.45
C SER A 50 -0.15 -6.60 3.57
N ILE A 51 1.11 -6.35 3.27
CA ILE A 51 1.53 -5.32 2.32
C ILE A 51 2.70 -5.86 1.51
N TYR A 52 2.65 -5.65 0.19
CA TYR A 52 3.70 -6.12 -0.71
C TYR A 52 3.86 -5.19 -1.90
N ALA A 53 5.05 -4.61 -2.05
CA ALA A 53 5.39 -3.81 -3.22
C ALA A 53 6.09 -4.65 -4.31
N HIS A 54 5.70 -4.39 -5.56
CA HIS A 54 6.38 -4.91 -6.74
C HIS A 54 6.48 -3.85 -7.83
N ARG A 55 7.53 -3.93 -8.64
CA ARG A 55 7.75 -2.98 -9.74
C ARG A 55 6.60 -3.06 -10.74
N ALA A 56 6.14 -1.89 -11.17
CA ALA A 56 5.09 -1.74 -12.18
C ALA A 56 5.51 -2.17 -13.58
#